data_AF-A0A1C5Y5M7-F1
#
_entry.id   AF-A0A1C5Y5M7-F1
#
_cell.length_a   1.000
_cell.length_b   1.000
_cell.length_c   1.000
_cell.angle_alpha   90.00
_cell.angle_beta   90.00
_cell.angle_gamma   90.00
#
_symmetry.space_group_name_H-M   'P 1'
#
loop_
_entity.id
_entity.type
_entity.pdbx_description
1 polymer ?
#
loop_
_entity_poly.entity_id
_entity_poly.type
_entity_poly.pdbx_seq_one_letter_code
_entity_poly.pdbx_strand_id
1 'polypeptide(L)'
;MEKYNKQKAILTALLKWVETEFFGIFVFLFFIAVAKPFGALANIIFGLTGLLTVVCLMADFGLKQGEEARNKVTFHGEKDCPNYGFTLGLIASIPCYITMILLMISKISGSFNFMPAYKLLDACFYPLIDWAAHSADVKDMSPFVFIMTAIFPLLYPFATWIGFKISYKQIDVKERVVYKHK
;
A
#
# COMPACT_ATOMS: atom_id res chain seq x y z
N MET A 1 -20.40 -11.42 25.01
CA MET A 1 -20.52 -10.17 24.23
C MET A 1 -19.20 -9.95 23.51
N GLU A 2 -19.15 -10.07 22.19
CA GLU A 2 -17.90 -10.06 21.43
C GLU A 2 -17.57 -8.64 20.94
N LYS A 3 -16.55 -8.02 21.53
CA LYS A 3 -16.10 -6.67 21.17
C LYS A 3 -15.47 -6.62 19.78
N TYR A 4 -15.33 -5.44 19.18
CA TYR A 4 -14.50 -5.28 17.99
C TYR A 4 -13.05 -5.64 18.33
N ASN A 5 -12.56 -6.71 17.71
CA ASN A 5 -11.25 -7.24 17.98
C ASN A 5 -10.19 -6.45 17.22
N LYS A 6 -9.76 -5.35 17.83
CA LYS A 6 -8.71 -4.47 17.29
C LYS A 6 -7.40 -5.20 17.01
N GLN A 7 -7.05 -6.20 17.83
CA GLN A 7 -5.83 -6.99 17.61
C GLN A 7 -5.92 -7.83 16.33
N LYS A 8 -7.08 -8.47 16.09
CA LYS A 8 -7.35 -9.19 14.85
C LYS A 8 -7.31 -8.26 13.64
N ALA A 9 -7.87 -7.05 13.75
CA ALA A 9 -7.84 -6.06 12.67
C ALA A 9 -6.40 -5.60 12.35
N ILE A 10 -5.57 -5.36 13.37
CA ILE A 10 -4.14 -5.05 13.22
C ILE A 10 -3.37 -6.18 12.52
N LEU A 11 -3.58 -7.42 12.96
CA LEU A 11 -2.95 -8.58 12.35
C LEU A 11 -3.38 -8.74 10.88
N THR A 12 -4.67 -8.51 10.61
CA THR A 12 -5.20 -8.56 9.24
C THR A 12 -4.61 -7.45 8.38
N ALA A 13 -4.38 -6.25 8.92
CA ALA A 13 -3.73 -5.15 8.20
C ALA A 13 -2.28 -5.50 7.79
N LEU A 14 -1.51 -6.13 8.70
CA LEU A 14 -0.17 -6.62 8.37
C LEU A 14 -0.20 -7.75 7.35
N LEU A 15 -1.17 -8.67 7.45
CA LEU A 15 -1.35 -9.74 6.47
C LEU A 15 -1.74 -9.18 5.10
N LYS A 16 -2.50 -8.07 5.05
CA LYS A 16 -2.82 -7.36 3.80
C LYS A 16 -1.62 -6.69 3.17
N TRP A 17 -0.65 -6.22 3.95
CA TRP A 17 0.63 -5.81 3.41
C TRP A 17 1.35 -6.98 2.73
N VAL A 18 1.44 -8.15 3.38
CA VAL A 18 2.04 -9.36 2.78
C VAL A 18 1.32 -9.78 1.50
N GLU A 19 -0.02 -9.76 1.49
CA GLU A 19 -0.83 -10.05 0.31
C GLU A 19 -0.55 -9.05 -0.82
N THR A 20 -0.41 -7.77 -0.49
CA THR A 20 -0.08 -6.72 -1.46
C THR A 20 1.28 -6.97 -2.08
N GLU A 21 2.32 -7.25 -1.28
CA GLU A 21 3.65 -7.60 -1.80
C GLU A 21 3.66 -8.89 -2.60
N PHE A 22 2.87 -9.90 -2.20
CA PHE A 22 2.72 -11.13 -2.97
C PHE A 22 2.19 -10.84 -4.39
N PHE A 23 1.16 -10.00 -4.52
CA PHE A 23 0.70 -9.54 -5.84
C PHE A 23 1.74 -8.64 -6.55
N GLY A 24 2.46 -7.82 -5.80
CA GLY A 24 3.59 -7.02 -6.29
C GLY A 24 4.69 -7.84 -6.95
N ILE A 25 4.99 -9.02 -6.41
CA ILE A 25 5.97 -9.95 -7.00
C ILE A 25 5.53 -10.37 -8.41
N PHE A 26 4.24 -10.59 -8.67
CA PHE A 26 3.78 -10.89 -10.03
C PHE A 26 3.96 -9.69 -10.95
N VAL A 27 3.59 -8.48 -10.51
CA VAL A 27 3.82 -7.24 -11.27
C VAL A 27 5.30 -7.09 -11.63
N PHE A 28 6.18 -7.35 -10.67
CA PHE A 28 7.63 -7.35 -10.84
C PHE A 28 8.12 -8.39 -11.85
N LEU A 29 7.68 -9.65 -11.75
CA LEU A 29 8.10 -10.72 -12.67
C LEU A 29 7.68 -10.42 -14.11
N PHE A 30 6.45 -9.95 -14.30
CA PHE A 30 5.98 -9.53 -15.62
C PHE A 30 6.74 -8.30 -16.12
N PHE A 31 7.02 -7.32 -15.26
CA PHE A 31 7.83 -6.17 -15.61
C PHE A 31 9.20 -6.60 -16.14
N ILE A 32 9.94 -7.46 -15.44
CA ILE A 32 11.25 -7.95 -15.91
C ILE A 32 11.13 -8.63 -17.27
N ALA A 33 10.08 -9.44 -17.49
CA ALA A 33 9.88 -10.16 -18.75
C ALA A 33 9.67 -9.22 -19.94
N VAL A 34 9.07 -8.05 -19.74
CA VAL A 34 8.69 -7.12 -20.81
C VAL A 34 9.49 -5.81 -20.82
N ALA A 35 10.31 -5.54 -19.81
CA ALA A 35 11.08 -4.29 -19.69
C ALA A 35 12.04 -4.07 -20.85
N LYS A 36 12.72 -5.13 -21.34
CA LYS A 36 13.63 -5.03 -22.49
C LYS A 36 12.92 -4.62 -23.80
N PRO A 37 11.84 -5.29 -24.24
CA PRO A 37 11.17 -4.92 -25.48
C PRO A 37 10.39 -3.60 -25.42
N PHE A 38 9.82 -3.24 -24.26
CA PHE A 38 8.96 -2.06 -24.14
C PHE A 38 9.66 -0.82 -23.55
N GLY A 39 10.85 -0.97 -22.95
CA GLY A 39 11.63 0.15 -22.40
C GLY A 39 10.86 1.00 -21.39
N ALA A 40 10.84 2.31 -21.60
CA ALA A 40 10.16 3.26 -20.71
C ALA A 40 8.64 3.02 -20.58
N LEU A 41 7.98 2.48 -21.61
CA LEU A 41 6.55 2.18 -21.56
C LEU A 41 6.23 1.08 -20.52
N ALA A 42 7.13 0.10 -20.34
CA ALA A 42 6.95 -0.91 -19.30
C ALA A 42 6.93 -0.29 -17.90
N ASN A 43 7.81 0.68 -17.63
CA ASN A 43 7.88 1.35 -16.33
C ASN A 43 6.58 2.08 -16.01
N ILE A 44 5.98 2.76 -17.00
CA ILE A 44 4.71 3.47 -16.83
C ILE A 44 3.56 2.49 -16.58
N ILE A 45 3.40 1.47 -17.44
CA ILE A 45 2.27 0.54 -17.36
C ILE A 45 2.33 -0.27 -16.06
N PHE A 46 3.49 -0.87 -15.76
CA PHE A 46 3.64 -1.71 -14.57
C PHE A 46 3.76 -0.90 -13.29
N GLY A 47 4.31 0.33 -13.35
CA GLY A 47 4.28 1.27 -12.24
C GLY A 47 2.85 1.66 -11.85
N LEU A 48 2.01 2.01 -12.83
CA LEU A 48 0.59 2.26 -12.60
C LEU A 48 -0.14 1.02 -12.08
N THR A 49 0.16 -0.15 -12.64
CA THR A 49 -0.44 -1.42 -12.19
C THR A 49 -0.08 -1.73 -10.73
N GLY A 50 1.18 -1.51 -10.33
CA GLY A 50 1.63 -1.65 -8.96
C GLY A 50 0.90 -0.72 -7.99
N LEU A 51 0.78 0.57 -8.33
CA LEU A 51 0.04 1.55 -7.52
C LEU A 51 -1.45 1.17 -7.39
N LEU A 52 -2.08 0.77 -8.49
CA LEU A 52 -3.48 0.34 -8.50
C LEU A 52 -3.70 -0.93 -7.67
N THR A 53 -2.74 -1.85 -7.66
CA THR A 53 -2.81 -3.08 -6.85
C THR A 53 -2.88 -2.74 -5.36
N VAL A 54 -2.00 -1.85 -4.89
CA VAL A 54 -2.02 -1.35 -3.50
C VAL A 54 -3.36 -0.69 -3.19
N VAL A 55 -3.82 0.22 -4.06
CA VAL A 55 -5.09 0.94 -3.86
C VAL A 55 -6.27 -0.03 -3.78
N CYS A 56 -6.39 -0.96 -4.72
CA CYS A 56 -7.52 -1.90 -4.78
C CYS A 56 -7.56 -2.83 -3.56
N LEU A 57 -6.42 -3.43 -3.18
CA LEU A 57 -6.36 -4.36 -2.05
C LEU A 57 -6.61 -3.65 -0.72
N MET A 58 -6.00 -2.48 -0.52
CA MET A 58 -6.14 -1.71 0.71
C MET A 58 -7.51 -1.05 0.83
N ALA A 59 -8.13 -0.65 -0.28
CA ALA A 59 -9.51 -0.15 -0.29
C ALA A 59 -10.54 -1.26 -0.01
N ASP A 60 -10.40 -2.45 -0.62
CA ASP A 60 -11.26 -3.61 -0.33
C ASP A 60 -11.16 -4.02 1.14
N PHE A 61 -9.93 -4.07 1.68
CA PHE A 61 -9.71 -4.28 3.10
C PHE A 61 -10.39 -3.22 3.97
N GLY A 62 -10.23 -1.94 3.61
CA GLY A 62 -10.89 -0.83 4.28
C GLY A 62 -12.41 -0.98 4.29
N LEU A 63 -13.02 -1.31 3.14
CA LEU A 63 -14.46 -1.51 3.01
C LEU A 63 -14.97 -2.59 3.98
N LYS A 64 -14.34 -3.76 3.99
CA LYS A 64 -14.71 -4.88 4.88
C LYS A 64 -14.59 -4.51 6.35
N GLN A 65 -13.49 -3.84 6.74
CA GLN A 65 -13.29 -3.42 8.13
C GLN A 65 -14.25 -2.32 8.57
N GLY A 66 -14.61 -1.39 7.68
CA GLY A 66 -15.59 -0.34 7.98
C GLY A 66 -17.00 -0.90 8.19
N GLU A 67 -17.39 -1.94 7.43
CA GLU A 67 -18.67 -2.62 7.61
C GLU A 67 -18.73 -3.38 8.94
N GLU A 68 -17.69 -4.15 9.27
CA GLU A 68 -17.57 -4.87 10.55
C GLU A 68 -17.60 -3.90 11.74
N ALA A 69 -16.84 -2.81 11.68
CA ALA A 69 -16.77 -1.81 12.74
C ALA A 69 -18.14 -1.14 12.95
N ARG A 70 -18.84 -0.79 11.87
CA ARG A 70 -20.16 -0.18 11.93
C ARG A 70 -21.19 -1.13 12.54
N ASN A 71 -21.24 -2.38 12.09
CA ASN A 71 -22.19 -3.36 12.61
C ASN A 71 -22.04 -3.51 14.14
N LYS A 72 -20.81 -3.49 14.65
CA LYS A 72 -20.57 -3.52 16.10
C LYS A 72 -20.96 -2.22 16.82
N VAL A 73 -20.77 -1.07 16.21
CA VAL A 73 -21.24 0.22 16.78
C VAL A 73 -22.78 0.29 16.81
N THR A 74 -23.44 -0.08 15.72
CA THR A 74 -24.90 -0.01 15.59
C THR A 74 -25.64 -1.07 16.43
N PHE A 75 -25.19 -2.33 16.40
CA PHE A 75 -25.91 -3.42 17.07
C PHE A 75 -25.41 -3.70 18.49
N HIS A 76 -24.14 -3.40 18.79
CA HIS A 76 -23.53 -3.74 20.10
C HIS A 76 -23.16 -2.51 20.94
N GLY A 77 -23.50 -1.29 20.50
CA GLY A 77 -23.29 -0.05 21.27
C GLY A 77 -21.82 0.30 21.51
N GLU A 78 -20.92 -0.14 20.64
CA GLU A 78 -19.50 0.22 20.75
C GLU A 78 -19.23 1.70 20.45
N LYS A 79 -18.10 2.21 20.93
CA LYS A 79 -17.67 3.59 20.62
C LYS A 79 -17.40 3.76 19.14
N ASP A 80 -17.92 4.85 18.59
CA ASP A 80 -17.67 5.30 17.22
C ASP A 80 -16.15 5.41 16.96
N CYS A 81 -15.70 4.87 15.84
CA CYS A 81 -14.30 4.82 15.45
C CYS A 81 -14.09 5.14 13.95
N PRO A 82 -14.48 6.34 13.49
CA PRO A 82 -14.63 6.64 12.07
C PRO A 82 -13.28 6.82 11.34
N ASN A 83 -12.20 7.05 12.09
CA ASN A 83 -10.84 7.22 11.55
C ASN A 83 -9.98 5.97 11.71
N TYR A 84 -10.53 4.85 12.22
CA TYR A 84 -9.75 3.66 12.51
C TYR A 84 -9.14 3.03 11.24
N GLY A 85 -9.79 3.18 10.09
CA GLY A 85 -9.23 2.77 8.80
C GLY A 85 -7.89 3.44 8.45
N PHE A 86 -7.69 4.70 8.85
CA PHE A 86 -6.40 5.38 8.65
C PHE A 86 -5.31 4.76 9.53
N THR A 87 -5.63 4.45 10.78
CA THR A 87 -4.70 3.76 11.70
C THR A 87 -4.33 2.37 11.18
N LEU A 88 -5.29 1.61 10.64
CA LEU A 88 -5.03 0.29 10.07
C LEU A 88 -4.09 0.37 8.85
N GLY A 89 -4.32 1.32 7.94
CA GLY A 89 -3.44 1.48 6.79
C GLY A 89 -2.06 2.05 7.16
N LEU A 90 -1.95 2.88 8.20
CA LEU A 90 -0.65 3.27 8.76
C LEU A 90 0.12 2.06 9.28
N ILE A 91 -0.55 1.17 10.02
CA ILE A 91 0.08 -0.05 10.53
C ILE A 91 0.54 -0.96 9.38
N ALA A 92 -0.28 -1.10 8.33
CA ALA A 92 0.09 -1.85 7.13
C ALA A 92 1.29 -1.24 6.38
N SER A 93 1.51 0.08 6.46
CA SER A 93 2.65 0.76 5.84
C SER A 93 3.96 0.65 6.63
N ILE A 94 3.92 0.23 7.91
CA ILE A 94 5.11 0.16 8.78
C ILE A 94 6.24 -0.67 8.15
N PRO A 95 5.99 -1.88 7.59
CA PRO A 95 7.06 -2.66 6.96
C PRO A 95 7.79 -1.92 5.83
N CYS A 96 7.07 -1.21 4.96
CA CYS A 96 7.67 -0.40 3.88
C CYS A 96 8.56 0.74 4.42
N TYR A 97 8.18 1.34 5.55
CA TYR A 97 9.04 2.36 6.19
C TYR A 97 10.26 1.75 6.87
N ILE A 98 10.14 0.53 7.42
CA ILE A 98 11.29 -0.21 7.98
C ILE A 98 12.31 -0.51 6.87
N THR A 99 11.87 -1.03 5.72
CA THR A 99 12.76 -1.31 4.58
C THR A 99 13.41 -0.04 4.03
N MET A 100 12.68 1.08 4.00
CA MET A 100 13.21 2.40 3.64
C MET A 100 14.31 2.88 4.61
N ILE A 101 14.12 2.73 5.92
CA ILE A 101 15.13 3.10 6.93
C ILE A 101 16.39 2.26 6.77
N LEU A 102 16.25 0.95 6.54
CA LEU A 102 17.38 0.06 6.28
C LEU A 102 18.15 0.45 5.01
N LEU A 103 17.44 0.86 3.96
CA LEU A 103 18.03 1.38 2.74
C LEU A 103 18.80 2.70 2.98
N MET A 104 18.26 3.62 3.78
CA MET A 104 18.97 4.85 4.18
C MET A 104 20.25 4.53 4.95
N ILE A 105 20.20 3.61 5.91
CA ILE A 105 21.37 3.16 6.67
C ILE A 105 22.42 2.56 5.73
N SER A 106 22.01 1.70 4.79
CA SER A 106 22.88 1.10 3.78
C SER A 106 23.60 2.16 2.93
N LYS A 107 22.92 3.26 2.57
CA LYS A 107 23.52 4.37 1.83
C LYS A 107 24.54 5.16 2.64
N ILE A 108 24.26 5.41 3.92
CA ILE A 108 25.14 6.19 4.80
C ILE A 108 26.34 5.36 5.26
N SER A 109 26.13 4.08 5.59
CA SER A 109 27.19 3.21 6.11
C SER A 109 28.15 2.74 5.02
N GLY A 110 27.67 2.60 3.78
CA GLY A 110 28.44 2.10 2.64
C GLY A 110 28.97 0.67 2.80
N SER A 111 28.58 -0.03 3.87
CA SER A 111 29.13 -1.32 4.31
C SER A 111 28.39 -2.53 3.74
N PHE A 112 27.13 -2.36 3.33
CA PHE A 112 26.33 -3.41 2.70
C PHE A 112 25.41 -2.80 1.64
N ASN A 113 25.12 -3.53 0.56
CA ASN A 113 24.22 -3.11 -0.50
C ASN A 113 22.82 -3.70 -0.27
N PHE A 114 21.89 -2.88 0.27
CA PHE A 114 20.51 -3.29 0.52
C PHE A 114 19.56 -3.05 -0.67
N MET A 115 20.02 -2.43 -1.75
CA MET A 115 19.16 -2.05 -2.89
C MET A 115 18.42 -3.25 -3.52
N PRO A 116 19.07 -4.41 -3.76
CA PRO A 116 18.36 -5.58 -4.32
C PRO A 116 17.28 -6.11 -3.37
N ALA A 117 17.58 -6.17 -2.07
CA ALA A 117 16.63 -6.63 -1.06
C ALA A 117 15.45 -5.65 -0.94
N TYR A 118 15.73 -4.34 -0.95
CA TYR A 118 14.72 -3.29 -0.95
C TYR A 118 13.77 -3.41 -2.14
N LYS A 119 14.34 -3.54 -3.35
CA LYS A 119 13.58 -3.74 -4.59
C LYS A 119 12.65 -4.98 -4.53
N LEU A 120 13.05 -6.05 -3.83
CA LEU A 120 12.24 -7.27 -3.68
C LEU A 120 11.18 -7.16 -2.58
N LEU A 121 11.49 -6.47 -1.48
CA LEU A 121 10.57 -6.31 -0.35
C LEU A 121 9.47 -5.27 -0.61
N ASP A 122 9.71 -4.36 -1.54
CA ASP A 122 8.76 -3.35 -2.02
C ASP A 122 8.45 -3.60 -3.52
N ALA A 123 8.14 -4.85 -3.86
CA ALA A 123 7.98 -5.32 -5.24
C ALA A 123 6.85 -4.59 -5.99
N CYS A 124 5.80 -4.18 -5.27
CA CYS A 124 4.69 -3.39 -5.84
C CYS A 124 5.16 -2.07 -6.47
N PHE A 125 6.24 -1.49 -5.95
CA PHE A 125 6.79 -0.22 -6.41
C PHE A 125 8.03 -0.39 -7.27
N TYR A 126 8.46 -1.63 -7.53
CA TYR A 126 9.68 -1.93 -8.27
C TYR A 126 9.78 -1.18 -9.61
N PRO A 127 8.76 -1.17 -10.50
CA PRO A 127 8.89 -0.50 -11.79
C PRO A 127 9.12 1.02 -11.66
N LEU A 128 8.61 1.62 -10.59
CA LEU A 128 8.81 3.04 -10.30
C LEU A 128 10.20 3.28 -9.70
N ILE A 129 10.62 2.42 -8.78
CA ILE A 129 11.96 2.47 -8.18
C ILE A 129 13.04 2.26 -9.25
N ASP A 130 12.81 1.32 -10.18
CA ASP A 130 13.74 1.00 -11.24
C ASP A 130 13.94 2.18 -12.18
N TRP A 131 12.86 2.89 -12.54
CA TRP A 131 12.94 4.13 -13.32
C TRP A 131 13.85 5.20 -12.67
N ALA A 132 13.80 5.32 -11.34
CA ALA A 132 14.61 6.31 -10.60
C ALA A 132 16.00 5.80 -10.21
N ALA A 133 16.23 4.48 -10.22
CA ALA A 133 17.50 3.84 -9.93
C ALA A 133 17.62 2.51 -10.71
N HIS A 134 18.07 2.61 -11.96
CA HIS A 134 18.40 1.44 -12.78
C HIS A 134 19.61 0.64 -12.25
N SER A 135 20.51 1.28 -11.48
CA SER A 135 21.65 0.59 -10.87
C SER A 135 21.23 -0.29 -9.70
N ALA A 136 21.91 -1.42 -9.54
CA ALA A 136 21.78 -2.30 -8.37
C ALA A 136 22.61 -1.81 -7.17
N ASP A 137 23.46 -0.79 -7.35
CA ASP A 137 24.29 -0.25 -6.29
C ASP A 137 23.65 0.96 -5.59
N VAL A 138 23.63 0.90 -4.26
CA VAL A 138 23.09 1.98 -3.40
C VAL A 138 23.86 3.29 -3.57
N LYS A 139 25.13 3.22 -3.99
CA LYS A 139 26.00 4.41 -4.17
C LYS A 139 25.57 5.29 -5.35
N ASP A 140 25.07 4.67 -6.42
CA ASP A 140 24.64 5.37 -7.63
C ASP A 140 23.16 5.82 -7.57
N MET A 141 22.53 5.61 -6.41
CA MET A 141 21.11 5.82 -6.22
C MET A 141 20.78 7.32 -6.13
N SER A 142 19.90 7.78 -7.01
CA SER A 142 19.35 9.14 -6.96
C SER A 142 18.65 9.40 -5.61
N PRO A 143 18.85 10.58 -4.99
CA PRO A 143 18.07 11.01 -3.82
C PRO A 143 16.56 10.97 -4.03
N PHE A 144 16.12 11.05 -5.30
CA PHE A 144 14.70 11.01 -5.67
C PHE A 144 14.01 9.72 -5.23
N VAL A 145 14.73 8.59 -5.16
CA VAL A 145 14.14 7.33 -4.72
C VAL A 145 13.66 7.43 -3.26
N PHE A 146 14.37 8.13 -2.37
CA PHE A 146 13.92 8.30 -0.97
C PHE A 146 12.63 9.11 -0.86
N ILE A 147 12.40 10.05 -1.79
CA ILE A 147 11.15 10.81 -1.85
C ILE A 147 10.02 9.89 -2.30
N MET A 148 10.25 9.10 -3.35
CA MET A 148 9.26 8.14 -3.85
C MET A 148 8.89 7.09 -2.80
N THR A 149 9.88 6.55 -2.11
CA THR A 149 9.69 5.49 -1.10
C THR A 149 9.12 6.03 0.20
N ALA A 150 9.20 7.35 0.46
CA ALA A 150 8.45 7.98 1.53
C ALA A 150 6.97 8.23 1.17
N ILE A 151 6.69 8.58 -0.09
CA ILE A 151 5.35 8.96 -0.58
C ILE A 151 4.49 7.74 -0.90
N PHE A 152 5.01 6.74 -1.62
CA PHE A 152 4.20 5.64 -2.11
C PHE A 152 3.56 4.77 -1.01
N PRO A 153 4.24 4.48 0.12
CA PRO A 153 3.61 3.77 1.23
C PRO A 153 2.42 4.52 1.86
N LEU A 154 2.28 5.84 1.64
CA LEU A 154 1.09 6.58 2.08
C LEU A 154 -0.18 6.14 1.34
N LEU A 155 -0.07 5.46 0.21
CA LEU A 155 -1.24 4.88 -0.45
C LEU A 155 -1.98 3.87 0.43
N TYR A 156 -1.27 3.16 1.31
CA TYR A 156 -1.88 2.22 2.26
C TYR A 156 -2.87 2.93 3.22
N PRO A 157 -2.46 3.93 4.04
CA PRO A 157 -3.39 4.65 4.91
C PRO A 157 -4.48 5.39 4.15
N PHE A 158 -4.19 5.99 2.99
CA PHE A 158 -5.21 6.71 2.23
C PHE A 158 -6.27 5.78 1.62
N ALA A 159 -5.85 4.70 0.95
CA ALA A 159 -6.78 3.76 0.33
C ALA A 159 -7.65 3.07 1.38
N THR A 160 -7.04 2.61 2.50
CA THR A 160 -7.80 2.00 3.60
C THR A 160 -8.74 2.98 4.26
N TRP A 161 -8.31 4.23 4.48
CA TRP A 161 -9.19 5.25 5.07
C TRP A 161 -10.39 5.57 4.17
N ILE A 162 -10.19 5.71 2.87
CA ILE A 162 -11.27 5.97 1.91
C ILE A 162 -12.24 4.78 1.90
N GLY A 163 -11.74 3.55 1.73
CA GLY A 163 -12.57 2.34 1.75
C GLY A 163 -13.36 2.20 3.05
N PHE A 164 -12.69 2.37 4.19
CA PHE A 164 -13.32 2.31 5.51
C PHE A 164 -14.41 3.36 5.67
N LYS A 165 -14.15 4.60 5.27
CA LYS A 165 -15.12 5.70 5.42
C LYS A 165 -16.36 5.50 4.54
N ILE A 166 -16.20 4.92 3.35
CA ILE A 166 -17.31 4.63 2.44
C ILE A 166 -18.26 3.62 3.08
N SER A 167 -17.76 2.47 3.53
CA SER A 167 -18.61 1.43 4.15
C SER A 167 -19.13 1.85 5.52
N TYR A 168 -18.30 2.50 6.34
CA TYR A 168 -18.69 2.95 7.68
C TYR A 168 -19.84 3.97 7.65
N LYS A 169 -19.90 4.83 6.63
CA LYS A 169 -20.97 5.82 6.47
C LYS A 169 -22.13 5.37 5.58
N GLN A 170 -22.12 4.14 5.06
CA GLN A 170 -23.04 3.70 3.98
C GLN A 170 -23.14 4.74 2.86
N ILE A 171 -22.00 5.23 2.40
CA ILE A 171 -22.01 6.03 1.18
C ILE A 171 -22.24 5.03 0.06
N ASP A 172 -23.49 4.91 -0.39
CA ASP A 172 -23.77 4.21 -1.63
C ASP A 172 -23.17 5.06 -2.77
N VAL A 173 -21.99 4.64 -3.21
CA VAL A 173 -21.25 5.32 -4.28
C VAL A 173 -22.07 5.30 -5.57
N LYS A 174 -22.91 4.28 -5.77
CA LYS A 174 -23.82 4.22 -6.91
C LYS A 174 -24.88 5.31 -6.81
N GLU A 175 -25.52 5.48 -5.66
CA GLU A 175 -26.50 6.55 -5.49
C GLU A 175 -25.89 7.95 -5.67
N ARG A 176 -24.72 8.19 -5.08
CA ARG A 176 -24.08 9.52 -5.16
C ARG A 176 -23.56 9.90 -6.55
N VAL A 177 -23.18 8.93 -7.38
CA VAL A 177 -22.70 9.17 -8.74
C VAL A 177 -23.89 9.25 -9.72
N VAL A 178 -24.92 8.42 -9.53
CA VAL A 178 -26.08 8.34 -10.44
C VAL A 178 -27.13 9.43 -10.14
N TYR A 179 -27.35 9.80 -8.89
CA TYR A 179 -28.46 10.68 -8.49
C TYR A 179 -28.05 12.12 -8.16
N LYS A 180 -26.76 12.49 -8.23
CA LYS A 180 -26.35 13.89 -8.02
C LYS A 180 -26.81 14.87 -9.11
N HIS A 181 -27.46 14.39 -10.16
CA HIS A 181 -27.97 15.19 -11.28
C HIS A 181 -29.51 15.14 -11.42
N LYS A 182 -30.25 14.85 -10.34
CA LYS A 182 -31.69 15.10 -10.29
C LYS A 182 -32.04 16.14 -9.24
#